data_AF-A0A4V2PBE7-F1
#
_entry.id   AF-A0A4V2PBE7-F1
#
_cell.length_a   1.000
_cell.length_b   1.000
_cell.length_c   1.000
_cell.angle_alpha   90.00
_cell.angle_beta   90.00
_cell.angle_gamma   90.00
#
_symmetry.space_group_name_H-M   'P 1'
#
loop_
_entity.id
_entity.type
_entity.pdbx_description
1 polymer ?
#
loop_
_entity_poly.entity_id
_entity_poly.type
_entity_poly.pdbx_seq_one_letter_code
_entity_poly.pdbx_strand_id
1 'polypeptide(L)'
;MDIADTEIRFVDYPFAGALVYPDGVIEVSAITEADPGAIPPHLRTVTGEMLFVHAEHRPALDDFCRRNTIAVRRRLDVWADLLEPFLDTWFDDEDQRATEARLLGVGLAAQEIVEIRGRVERAMMSYNFDSMLWEWVHLNLYDLLSAANGVLTRPEARATLGDPVALYRWAMEIAGRAVSS
;
A
#
# COMPACT_ATOMS: atom_id res chain seq x y z
N MET A 1 -9.67 -9.90 12.53
CA MET A 1 -9.01 -10.87 11.63
C MET A 1 -8.65 -12.12 12.42
N ASP A 2 -8.65 -13.29 11.79
CA ASP A 2 -8.23 -14.55 12.41
C ASP A 2 -7.20 -15.25 11.52
N ILE A 3 -6.10 -15.73 12.11
CA ILE A 3 -5.01 -16.43 11.40
C ILE A 3 -5.01 -17.87 11.90
N ALA A 4 -5.57 -18.77 11.08
CA ALA A 4 -5.62 -20.19 11.35
C ALA A 4 -4.32 -20.89 10.90
N ASP A 5 -4.34 -22.23 10.84
CA ASP A 5 -3.18 -23.01 10.43
C ASP A 5 -2.92 -22.93 8.91
N THR A 6 -3.99 -22.94 8.11
CA THR A 6 -3.91 -22.99 6.63
C THR A 6 -4.55 -21.80 5.94
N GLU A 7 -5.26 -20.94 6.67
CA GLU A 7 -6.02 -19.82 6.10
C GLU A 7 -5.92 -18.57 6.97
N ILE A 8 -6.15 -17.41 6.37
CA ILE A 8 -6.34 -16.14 7.07
C ILE A 8 -7.72 -15.59 6.72
N ARG A 9 -8.52 -15.29 7.73
CA ARG A 9 -9.85 -14.72 7.61
C ARG A 9 -9.84 -13.23 7.91
N PHE A 10 -10.18 -12.45 6.90
CA PHE A 10 -10.43 -11.02 7.00
C PHE A 10 -11.91 -10.78 7.29
N VAL A 11 -12.16 -9.81 8.15
CA VAL A 11 -13.49 -9.34 8.55
C VAL A 11 -13.42 -7.82 8.55
N ASP A 12 -14.47 -7.17 8.05
CA ASP A 12 -14.54 -5.71 7.93
C ASP A 12 -13.33 -5.08 7.21
N TYR A 13 -12.81 -5.76 6.17
CA TYR A 13 -11.72 -5.26 5.36
C TYR A 13 -12.13 -3.96 4.65
N PRO A 14 -11.34 -2.87 4.69
CA PRO A 14 -11.83 -1.54 4.33
C PRO A 14 -11.82 -1.24 2.82
N PHE A 15 -11.19 -2.07 1.99
CA PHE A 15 -10.90 -1.72 0.60
C PHE A 15 -11.79 -2.47 -0.40
N ALA A 16 -12.78 -1.80 -0.97
CA ALA A 16 -13.81 -2.39 -1.84
C ALA A 16 -13.29 -3.15 -3.07
N GLY A 17 -12.07 -2.86 -3.53
CA GLY A 17 -11.44 -3.57 -4.65
C GLY A 17 -10.73 -4.86 -4.27
N ALA A 18 -10.59 -5.14 -2.97
CA ALA A 18 -9.84 -6.29 -2.48
C ALA A 18 -10.60 -7.60 -2.65
N LEU A 19 -9.87 -8.69 -2.88
CA LEU A 19 -10.43 -10.03 -2.96
C LEU A 19 -11.21 -10.43 -1.69
N VAL A 20 -10.79 -9.89 -0.54
CA VAL A 20 -11.32 -10.25 0.78
C VAL A 20 -12.35 -9.24 1.32
N TYR A 21 -12.88 -8.35 0.46
CA TYR A 21 -13.80 -7.30 0.88
C TYR A 21 -15.28 -7.75 0.95
N PRO A 22 -16.04 -7.31 1.97
CA PRO A 22 -15.55 -6.83 3.27
C PRO A 22 -15.07 -8.00 4.14
N ASP A 23 -15.58 -9.20 3.88
CA ASP A 23 -15.25 -10.42 4.58
C ASP A 23 -14.74 -11.44 3.57
N GLY A 24 -13.63 -12.10 3.88
CA GLY A 24 -13.03 -13.04 2.96
C GLY A 24 -11.96 -13.89 3.62
N VAL A 25 -11.59 -14.95 2.91
CA VAL A 25 -10.57 -15.91 3.36
C VAL A 25 -9.52 -16.04 2.28
N ILE A 26 -8.25 -16.00 2.68
CA ILE A 26 -7.13 -16.34 1.81
C ILE A 26 -6.51 -17.64 2.33
N GLU A 27 -6.45 -18.64 1.46
CA GLU A 27 -5.78 -19.90 1.72
C GLU A 27 -4.26 -19.72 1.60
N VAL A 28 -3.50 -20.51 2.34
CA VAL A 28 -2.02 -20.55 2.26
C VAL A 28 -1.54 -20.73 0.81
N SER A 29 -2.25 -21.54 0.02
CA SER A 29 -1.92 -21.82 -1.38
C SER A 29 -2.06 -20.62 -2.32
N ALA A 30 -2.80 -19.59 -1.89
CA ALA A 30 -2.99 -18.35 -2.64
C ALA A 30 -1.96 -17.27 -2.25
N ILE A 31 -1.04 -17.54 -1.30
CA ILE A 31 -0.02 -16.60 -0.83
C ILE A 31 1.34 -16.97 -1.42
N THR A 32 2.01 -15.98 -2.01
CA THR A 32 3.37 -16.16 -2.57
C THR A 32 4.44 -15.77 -1.56
N GLU A 33 4.23 -14.66 -0.86
CA GLU A 33 5.20 -14.06 0.07
C GLU A 33 4.48 -13.15 1.05
N ALA A 34 5.20 -12.72 2.08
CA ALA A 34 4.71 -11.77 3.07
C ALA A 34 5.83 -10.84 3.56
N ASP A 35 5.46 -9.69 4.10
CA ASP A 35 6.35 -8.82 4.86
C ASP A 35 5.72 -8.48 6.21
N PRO A 36 5.98 -9.28 7.25
CA PRO A 36 5.56 -8.95 8.61
C PRO A 36 6.21 -7.67 9.15
N GLY A 37 7.36 -7.27 8.58
CA GLY A 37 8.14 -6.11 9.00
C GLY A 37 7.66 -4.78 8.42
N ALA A 38 6.82 -4.81 7.39
CA ALA A 38 6.24 -3.62 6.78
C ALA A 38 5.29 -2.87 7.73
N ILE A 39 4.93 -1.65 7.35
CA ILE A 39 4.04 -0.76 8.11
C ILE A 39 2.92 -0.27 7.19
N PRO A 40 1.72 -0.88 7.21
CA PRO A 40 1.37 -2.07 7.97
C PRO A 40 1.97 -3.35 7.38
N PRO A 41 2.07 -4.43 8.19
CA PRO A 41 2.39 -5.76 7.69
C PRO A 41 1.47 -6.16 6.53
N HIS A 42 1.96 -6.94 5.58
CA HIS A 42 1.14 -7.38 4.46
C HIS A 42 1.55 -8.74 3.89
N LEU A 43 0.64 -9.31 3.11
CA LEU A 43 0.78 -10.53 2.33
C LEU A 43 0.76 -10.15 0.84
N ARG A 44 1.36 -10.97 -0.02
CA ARG A 44 1.17 -10.89 -1.46
C ARG A 44 0.59 -12.20 -1.98
N THR A 45 -0.49 -12.10 -2.75
CA THR A 45 -1.15 -13.25 -3.35
C THR A 45 -0.42 -13.73 -4.61
N VAL A 46 -0.77 -14.92 -5.11
CA VAL A 46 -0.29 -15.45 -6.41
C VAL A 46 -0.68 -14.58 -7.61
N THR A 47 -1.71 -13.75 -7.47
CA THR A 47 -2.12 -12.78 -8.50
C THR A 47 -1.40 -11.44 -8.39
N GLY A 48 -0.52 -11.29 -7.39
CA GLY A 48 0.24 -10.06 -7.14
C GLY A 48 -0.46 -9.05 -6.24
N GLU A 49 -1.71 -9.27 -5.85
CA GLU A 49 -2.45 -8.41 -4.91
C GLU A 49 -1.76 -8.36 -3.54
N MET A 50 -1.70 -7.17 -2.94
CA MET A 50 -1.18 -6.96 -1.59
C MET A 50 -2.34 -6.87 -0.59
N LEU A 51 -2.35 -7.72 0.42
CA LEU A 51 -3.36 -7.70 1.49
C LEU A 51 -2.71 -7.28 2.81
N PHE A 52 -3.15 -6.14 3.33
CA PHE A 52 -2.67 -5.58 4.59
C PHE A 52 -3.21 -6.33 5.81
N VAL A 53 -2.36 -6.46 6.82
CA VAL A 53 -2.62 -7.10 8.10
C VAL A 53 -2.37 -6.04 9.19
N HIS A 54 -3.31 -5.89 10.12
CA HIS A 54 -3.13 -4.95 11.23
C HIS A 54 -1.85 -5.27 12.03
N ALA A 55 -1.16 -4.22 12.47
CA ALA A 55 0.12 -4.35 13.17
C ALA A 55 0.06 -5.22 14.43
N GLU A 56 -1.10 -5.29 15.11
CA GLU A 56 -1.32 -6.16 16.27
C GLU A 56 -1.15 -7.66 15.95
N HIS A 57 -1.42 -8.04 14.70
CA HIS A 57 -1.30 -9.42 14.23
C HIS A 57 0.08 -9.73 13.63
N ARG A 58 1.05 -8.80 13.69
CA ARG A 58 2.42 -9.04 13.19
C ARG A 58 3.06 -10.33 13.74
N PRO A 59 3.02 -10.63 15.06
CA PRO A 59 3.60 -11.87 15.56
C PRO A 59 2.91 -13.12 15.00
N ALA A 60 1.58 -13.08 14.90
CA ALA A 60 0.78 -14.18 14.37
C ALA A 60 1.05 -14.40 12.86
N LEU A 61 1.25 -13.31 12.11
CA LEU A 61 1.63 -13.38 10.70
C LEU A 61 3.04 -13.98 10.52
N ASP A 62 4.01 -13.60 11.35
CA ASP A 62 5.36 -14.20 11.33
C ASP A 62 5.31 -15.71 11.61
N ASP A 63 4.61 -16.11 12.67
CA ASP A 63 4.42 -17.52 13.02
C ASP A 63 3.69 -18.30 11.90
N PHE A 64 2.67 -17.71 11.27
CA PHE A 64 1.99 -18.29 10.12
C PHE A 64 2.94 -18.51 8.94
N CYS A 65 3.79 -17.53 8.63
CA CYS A 65 4.76 -17.65 7.55
C CYS A 65 5.77 -18.78 7.81
N ARG A 66 6.30 -18.89 9.04
CA ARG A 66 7.25 -19.97 9.40
C ARG A 66 6.60 -21.35 9.29
N ARG A 67 5.38 -21.51 9.81
CA ARG A 67 4.66 -22.81 9.81
C ARG A 67 4.35 -23.29 8.39
N ASN A 68 3.99 -22.36 7.51
CA ASN A 68 3.58 -22.67 6.14
C ASN A 68 4.70 -22.51 5.11
N THR A 69 5.94 -22.23 5.54
CA THR A 69 7.09 -21.99 4.64
C THR A 69 6.82 -20.89 3.60
N ILE A 70 6.06 -19.86 3.98
CA ILE A 70 5.83 -18.68 3.14
C ILE A 70 7.10 -17.84 3.13
N ALA A 71 7.53 -17.41 1.95
CA ALA A 71 8.71 -16.56 1.82
C ALA A 71 8.47 -15.19 2.48
N VAL A 72 9.31 -14.83 3.46
CA VAL A 72 9.33 -13.47 4.00
C VAL A 72 10.24 -12.62 3.12
N ARG A 73 9.70 -11.59 2.47
CA ARG A 73 10.44 -10.72 1.56
C ARG A 73 10.09 -9.26 1.79
N ARG A 74 11.13 -8.45 1.93
CA ARG A 74 11.01 -6.98 1.93
C ARG A 74 11.20 -6.49 0.51
N ARG A 75 10.24 -5.74 0.01
CA ARG A 75 10.30 -5.09 -1.31
C ARG A 75 10.43 -3.59 -1.15
N LEU A 76 10.89 -2.94 -2.21
CA LEU A 76 10.75 -1.49 -2.33
C LEU A 76 9.27 -1.14 -2.25
N ASP A 77 8.95 -0.17 -1.40
CA ASP A 77 7.63 0.44 -1.38
C ASP A 77 7.56 1.55 -2.43
N VAL A 78 7.08 1.19 -3.62
CA VAL A 78 6.94 2.11 -4.76
C VAL A 78 6.01 3.28 -4.39
N TRP A 79 4.99 3.01 -3.57
CA TRP A 79 4.06 4.06 -3.15
C TRP A 79 4.70 5.02 -2.15
N ALA A 80 5.58 4.54 -1.28
CA ALA A 80 6.34 5.44 -0.42
C ALA A 80 7.18 6.45 -1.21
N ASP A 81 7.90 5.98 -2.22
CA ASP A 81 8.70 6.86 -3.09
C ASP A 81 7.79 7.81 -3.92
N LEU A 82 6.63 7.34 -4.39
CA LEU A 82 5.67 8.19 -5.12
C LEU A 82 5.04 9.26 -4.23
N LEU A 83 4.77 8.95 -2.97
CA LEU A 83 4.05 9.79 -2.02
C LEU A 83 4.96 10.69 -1.17
N GLU A 84 6.28 10.52 -1.24
CA GLU A 84 7.27 11.33 -0.53
C GLU A 84 6.99 12.85 -0.58
N PRO A 85 6.63 13.46 -1.74
CA PRO A 85 6.35 14.91 -1.79
C PRO A 85 5.13 15.37 -0.98
N PHE A 86 4.30 14.46 -0.47
CA PHE A 86 3.11 14.77 0.33
C PHE A 86 3.34 14.57 1.84
N LEU A 87 4.56 14.20 2.25
CA LEU A 87 4.97 14.20 3.65
C LEU A 87 5.15 15.64 4.14
N ASP A 88 4.92 15.85 5.45
CA ASP A 88 5.27 17.11 6.11
C ASP A 88 6.77 17.13 6.48
N THR A 89 7.61 16.88 5.48
CA THR A 89 9.07 16.79 5.60
C THR A 89 9.74 17.56 4.48
N TRP A 90 10.80 18.26 4.83
CA TRP A 90 11.67 18.90 3.84
C TRP A 90 12.65 17.88 3.28
N PHE A 91 12.63 17.70 1.96
CA PHE A 91 13.59 16.88 1.21
C PHE A 91 14.50 17.78 0.39
N ASP A 92 15.81 17.53 0.45
CA ASP A 92 16.75 18.25 -0.39
C ASP A 92 16.84 17.65 -1.81
N ASP A 93 17.60 18.30 -2.69
CA ASP A 93 17.76 17.86 -4.08
C ASP A 93 18.44 16.48 -4.21
N GLU A 94 19.22 16.06 -3.21
CA GLU A 94 19.85 14.74 -3.20
C GLU A 94 18.82 13.66 -2.85
N ASP A 95 18.01 13.89 -1.82
CA ASP A 95 16.89 13.01 -1.45
C ASP A 95 15.94 12.79 -2.62
N GLN A 96 15.49 13.88 -3.26
CA GLN A 96 14.55 13.83 -4.38
C GLN A 96 15.11 13.04 -5.56
N ARG A 97 16.40 13.25 -5.92
CA ARG A 97 17.06 12.51 -7.00
C ARG A 97 17.22 11.03 -6.66
N ALA A 98 17.51 10.70 -5.41
CA ALA A 98 17.61 9.32 -4.97
C ALA A 98 16.25 8.61 -5.08
N THR A 99 15.17 9.27 -4.70
CA THR A 99 13.80 8.76 -4.82
C THR A 99 13.38 8.59 -6.28
N GLU A 100 13.66 9.58 -7.13
CA GLU A 100 13.42 9.46 -8.57
C GLU A 100 14.21 8.30 -9.19
N ALA A 101 15.48 8.11 -8.82
CA ALA A 101 16.29 7.01 -9.32
C ALA A 101 15.72 5.63 -8.94
N ARG A 102 15.14 5.47 -7.73
CA ARG A 102 14.45 4.24 -7.32
C ARG A 102 13.19 3.99 -8.15
N LEU A 103 12.38 5.02 -8.38
CA LEU A 103 11.18 4.94 -9.21
C LEU A 103 11.48 4.58 -10.68
N LEU A 104 12.51 5.20 -11.25
CA LEU A 104 13.02 4.84 -12.58
C LEU A 104 13.53 3.40 -12.61
N GLY A 105 14.20 2.96 -11.53
CA GLY A 105 14.72 1.60 -11.37
C GLY A 105 13.65 0.50 -11.40
N VAL A 106 12.42 0.80 -10.97
CA VAL A 106 11.26 -0.11 -11.08
C VAL A 106 10.48 0.04 -12.39
N GLY A 107 11.00 0.83 -13.33
CA GLY A 107 10.46 0.96 -14.68
C GLY A 107 9.33 1.97 -14.84
N LEU A 108 9.16 2.91 -13.90
CA LEU A 108 8.28 4.06 -14.09
C LEU A 108 9.00 5.14 -14.90
N ALA A 109 8.32 5.70 -15.91
CA ALA A 109 8.88 6.82 -16.66
C ALA A 109 8.74 8.14 -15.87
N ALA A 110 9.64 9.10 -16.08
CA ALA A 110 9.56 10.41 -15.41
C ALA A 110 8.19 11.11 -15.60
N GLN A 111 7.66 11.05 -16.82
CA GLN A 111 6.32 11.60 -17.12
C GLN A 111 5.21 10.84 -16.38
N GLU A 112 5.31 9.51 -16.29
CA GLU A 112 4.35 8.67 -15.55
C GLU A 112 4.37 9.00 -14.05
N ILE A 113 5.54 9.24 -13.47
CA ILE A 113 5.68 9.67 -12.06
C ILE A 113 4.93 10.98 -11.81
N VAL A 114 5.10 11.97 -12.68
CA VAL A 114 4.40 13.26 -12.59
C VAL A 114 2.88 13.07 -12.69
N GLU A 115 2.42 12.24 -13.62
CA GLU A 115 0.99 11.95 -13.82
C GLU A 115 0.38 11.21 -12.62
N ILE A 116 1.08 10.23 -12.05
CA ILE A 116 0.65 9.51 -10.86
C ILE A 116 0.54 10.48 -9.68
N ARG A 117 1.58 11.29 -9.44
CA ARG A 117 1.59 12.27 -8.35
C ARG A 117 0.48 13.30 -8.51
N GLY A 118 0.30 13.86 -9.70
CA GLY A 118 -0.78 14.81 -9.98
C GLY A 118 -2.17 14.22 -9.80
N ARG A 119 -2.36 12.92 -10.09
CA ARG A 119 -3.64 12.24 -9.86
C ARG A 119 -3.99 12.14 -8.37
N VAL A 120 -3.02 11.89 -7.50
CA VAL A 120 -3.27 11.65 -6.07
C VAL A 120 -3.08 12.88 -5.19
N GLU A 121 -2.42 13.93 -5.69
CA GLU A 121 -2.03 15.13 -4.95
C GLU A 121 -3.14 15.68 -4.07
N ARG A 122 -4.31 16.01 -4.66
CA ARG A 122 -5.40 16.64 -3.89
C ARG A 122 -5.87 15.76 -2.73
N ALA A 123 -5.98 14.45 -2.96
CA ALA A 123 -6.43 13.52 -1.94
C ALA A 123 -5.37 13.32 -0.85
N MET A 124 -4.09 13.24 -1.21
CA MET A 124 -3.00 13.04 -0.26
C MET A 124 -2.69 14.30 0.56
N MET A 125 -2.77 15.48 -0.06
CA MET A 125 -2.68 16.76 0.67
C MET A 125 -3.81 16.88 1.68
N SER A 126 -5.03 16.49 1.29
CA SER A 126 -6.17 16.49 2.22
C SER A 126 -6.03 15.41 3.31
N TYR A 127 -5.55 14.22 2.95
CA TYR A 127 -5.30 13.14 3.90
C TYR A 127 -4.25 13.51 4.94
N ASN A 128 -3.14 14.16 4.56
CA ASN A 128 -2.03 14.41 5.48
C ASN A 128 -2.13 15.77 6.18
N PHE A 129 -2.42 16.84 5.43
CA PHE A 129 -2.38 18.21 5.96
C PHE A 129 -3.75 18.69 6.45
N ASP A 130 -4.82 18.53 5.66
CA ASP A 130 -6.14 19.01 6.07
C ASP A 130 -6.70 18.25 7.28
N SER A 131 -6.33 16.97 7.42
CA SER A 131 -6.74 16.12 8.55
C SER A 131 -5.90 16.34 9.82
N MET A 132 -4.78 17.08 9.71
CA MET A 132 -3.76 17.25 10.74
C MET A 132 -3.07 15.95 11.16
N LEU A 133 -3.00 14.95 10.27
CA LEU A 133 -2.17 13.76 10.49
C LEU A 133 -0.69 14.15 10.61
N TRP A 134 -0.22 15.05 9.74
CA TRP A 134 1.15 15.56 9.71
C TRP A 134 2.21 14.45 9.75
N GLU A 135 1.97 13.39 8.98
CA GLU A 135 2.93 12.32 8.79
C GLU A 135 4.19 12.87 8.12
N TRP A 136 5.33 12.62 8.76
CA TRP A 136 6.63 13.16 8.38
C TRP A 136 7.61 12.05 7.95
N VAL A 137 7.34 10.78 8.26
CA VAL A 137 8.24 9.65 7.95
C VAL A 137 7.79 8.92 6.70
N HIS A 138 6.52 8.51 6.63
CA HIS A 138 6.13 7.46 5.68
C HIS A 138 4.65 7.47 5.34
N LEU A 139 4.35 7.69 4.06
CA LEU A 139 3.04 7.43 3.45
C LEU A 139 3.20 6.30 2.45
N ASN A 140 2.24 5.39 2.31
CA ASN A 140 2.33 4.30 1.36
C ASN A 140 1.00 3.91 0.70
N LEU A 141 0.95 2.72 0.09
CA LEU A 141 -0.26 2.20 -0.57
C LEU A 141 -1.45 2.14 0.40
N TYR A 142 -1.24 1.71 1.64
CA TYR A 142 -2.31 1.66 2.64
C TYR A 142 -2.87 3.05 2.90
N ASP A 143 -2.02 4.08 2.98
CA ASP A 143 -2.44 5.47 3.17
C ASP A 143 -3.23 6.00 1.97
N LEU A 144 -2.78 5.73 0.74
CA LEU A 144 -3.54 6.10 -0.46
C LEU A 144 -4.94 5.46 -0.46
N LEU A 145 -5.02 4.16 -0.16
CA LEU A 145 -6.30 3.47 -0.12
C LEU A 145 -7.17 3.96 1.05
N SER A 146 -6.56 4.32 2.18
CA SER A 146 -7.24 4.93 3.32
C SER A 146 -7.78 6.32 2.99
N ALA A 147 -7.02 7.14 2.24
CA ALA A 147 -7.47 8.43 1.74
C ALA A 147 -8.69 8.28 0.81
N ALA A 148 -8.73 7.21 0.03
CA ALA A 148 -9.82 6.92 -0.90
C ALA A 148 -11.11 6.39 -0.26
N ASN A 149 -11.02 5.77 0.94
CA ASN A 149 -12.15 5.08 1.57
C ASN A 149 -12.55 5.68 2.94
N GLY A 150 -11.64 6.41 3.58
CA GLY A 150 -11.79 6.91 4.95
C GLY A 150 -12.45 8.28 5.06
N VAL A 151 -12.48 8.77 6.31
CA VAL A 151 -13.08 10.06 6.70
C VAL A 151 -12.06 11.18 6.86
N LEU A 152 -10.75 10.86 6.83
CA LEU A 152 -9.68 11.85 7.01
C LEU A 152 -9.53 12.77 5.80
N THR A 153 -9.87 12.27 4.61
CA THR A 153 -9.82 13.03 3.35
C THR A 153 -11.16 13.71 3.11
N ARG A 154 -11.14 15.01 2.78
CA ARG A 154 -12.38 15.75 2.47
C ARG A 154 -13.10 15.11 1.27
N PRO A 155 -14.45 15.06 1.26
CA PRO A 155 -15.21 14.38 0.20
C PRO A 155 -14.87 14.84 -1.22
N GLU A 156 -14.64 16.14 -1.43
CA GLU A 156 -14.28 16.71 -2.72
C GLU A 156 -12.87 16.33 -3.18
N ALA A 157 -11.93 16.15 -2.25
CA ALA A 157 -10.58 15.67 -2.54
C ALA A 157 -10.61 14.17 -2.83
N ARG A 158 -11.36 13.40 -2.05
CA ARG A 158 -11.56 11.96 -2.28
C ARG A 158 -12.21 11.67 -3.64
N ALA A 159 -13.18 12.49 -4.05
CA ALA A 159 -13.87 12.34 -5.32
C ALA A 159 -12.95 12.44 -6.55
N THR A 160 -11.79 13.09 -6.45
CA THR A 160 -10.84 13.18 -7.59
C THR A 160 -10.14 11.85 -7.90
N LEU A 161 -10.15 10.90 -6.96
CA LEU A 161 -9.56 9.58 -7.16
C LEU A 161 -10.43 8.65 -8.02
N GLY A 162 -11.71 9.00 -8.19
CA GLY A 162 -12.67 8.24 -8.98
C GLY A 162 -13.29 7.06 -8.23
N ASP A 163 -13.64 6.01 -8.98
CA ASP A 163 -14.21 4.79 -8.43
C ASP A 163 -13.20 4.04 -7.54
N PRO A 164 -13.54 3.69 -6.28
CA PRO A 164 -12.61 3.04 -5.35
C PRO A 164 -12.08 1.67 -5.83
N VAL A 165 -12.89 0.88 -6.55
CA VAL A 165 -12.46 -0.43 -7.08
C VAL A 165 -11.46 -0.24 -8.22
N ALA A 166 -11.73 0.70 -9.13
CA ALA A 166 -10.80 1.06 -10.19
C ALA A 166 -9.49 1.64 -9.65
N LEU A 167 -9.56 2.51 -8.63
CA LEU A 167 -8.39 3.03 -7.94
C LEU A 167 -7.56 1.91 -7.31
N TYR A 168 -8.21 0.99 -6.59
CA TYR A 168 -7.54 -0.13 -5.93
C TYR A 168 -6.73 -0.96 -6.93
N ARG A 169 -7.34 -1.35 -8.05
CA ARG A 169 -6.65 -2.13 -9.10
C ARG A 169 -5.46 -1.38 -9.67
N TRP A 170 -5.66 -0.12 -10.05
CA TRP A 170 -4.58 0.74 -10.55
C TRP A 170 -3.43 0.89 -9.53
N ALA A 171 -3.76 1.05 -8.26
CA ALA A 171 -2.76 1.19 -7.20
C ALA A 171 -1.97 -0.11 -6.96
N MET A 172 -2.64 -1.26 -7.04
CA MET A 172 -2.02 -2.58 -6.96
C MET A 172 -1.07 -2.86 -8.14
N GLU A 173 -1.45 -2.46 -9.35
CA GLU A 173 -0.59 -2.59 -10.54
C GLU A 173 0.74 -1.83 -10.37
N ILE A 174 0.69 -0.61 -9.83
CA ILE A 174 1.89 0.20 -9.55
C ILE A 174 2.72 -0.46 -8.44
N ALA A 175 2.10 -0.94 -7.36
CA ALA A 175 2.80 -1.64 -6.28
C ALA A 175 3.44 -2.98 -6.74
N GLY A 176 2.94 -3.56 -7.82
CA GLY A 176 3.49 -4.75 -8.47
C GLY A 176 4.78 -4.49 -9.27
N ARG A 177 5.16 -3.24 -9.53
CA ARG A 177 6.37 -2.91 -10.32
C ARG A 177 7.67 -3.28 -9.62
N ALA A 178 7.68 -3.36 -8.29
CA ALA A 178 8.82 -3.82 -7.49
C ALA A 178 9.12 -5.33 -7.62
N VAL A 179 8.54 -6.02 -8.61
CA VAL A 179 8.75 -7.45 -8.90
C VAL A 179 9.86 -7.69 -9.94
N SER A 180 10.28 -6.67 -10.68
CA SER A 180 11.30 -6.78 -11.73
C SER A 180 12.71 -6.45 -11.24
N SER A 181 13.37 -7.40 -10.58
CA SER A 181 14.85 -7.46 -10.42
C SER A 181 15.28 -8.89 -10.15
#